data_AF-A0A3B1C155-F1
#
_entry.id   AF-A0A3B1C155-F1
#
_cell.length_a   1.000
_cell.length_b   1.000
_cell.length_c   1.000
_cell.angle_alpha   90.00
_cell.angle_beta   90.00
_cell.angle_gamma   90.00
#
_symmetry.space_group_name_H-M   'P 1'
#
loop_
_entity.id
_entity.type
_entity.pdbx_description
1 polymer ?
#
loop_
_entity_poly.entity_id
_entity_poly.type
_entity_poly.pdbx_seq_one_letter_code
_entity_poly.pdbx_strand_id
1 'polypeptide(L)'
;MAEFFSDTAYKRLPAVIKDLPEKERDVFIMLRMRRSESFIALRLGISLGQTREMVGRVQETLIKSGALDLIQDPVFYQLDHPRIDNELDSRPLELPSHEMDVADRLELERFYGALEKSIGQLSKRSRRLLSLWYNKEMTAKEILNFYKKLDILVKEGKPIGQTTVQDIFYALEKNIQNLLEIVRTNLKQDGIELTRPALKTILEETGV
;
A
#
# COMPACT_ATOMS: atom_id res chain seq x y z
N MET A 1 15.47 20.38 0.33
CA MET A 1 14.75 19.85 1.50
C MET A 1 13.38 19.45 1.02
N ALA A 2 13.02 18.17 1.12
CA ALA A 2 11.75 17.66 0.59
C ALA A 2 10.81 17.42 1.76
N GLU A 3 10.03 18.43 2.12
CA GLU A 3 8.90 18.26 3.04
C GLU A 3 7.86 17.38 2.33
N PHE A 4 7.72 16.13 2.80
CA PHE A 4 6.82 15.15 2.18
C PHE A 4 5.35 15.40 2.50
N PHE A 5 5.08 16.15 3.58
CA PHE A 5 3.75 16.46 4.09
C PHE A 5 3.62 17.96 4.36
N SER A 6 2.38 18.44 4.50
CA SER A 6 2.13 19.86 4.82
C SER A 6 2.64 20.23 6.21
N ASP A 7 3.04 21.49 6.41
CA ASP A 7 3.42 22.05 7.72
C ASP A 7 2.42 21.76 8.83
N THR A 8 1.12 21.71 8.48
CA THR A 8 0.05 21.41 9.43
C THR A 8 0.11 19.98 9.97
N ALA A 9 0.59 19.02 9.18
CA ALA A 9 0.75 17.63 9.61
C ALA A 9 1.85 17.52 10.67
N TYR A 10 3.00 18.17 10.46
CA TYR A 10 4.10 18.19 11.41
C TYR A 10 3.78 18.96 12.71
N LYS A 11 2.99 20.04 12.63
CA LYS A 11 2.55 20.79 13.83
C LYS A 11 1.66 19.97 14.77
N ARG A 12 0.82 19.10 14.20
CA ARG A 12 -0.14 18.25 14.93
C ARG A 12 0.45 16.94 15.46
N LEU A 13 1.76 16.73 15.35
CA LEU A 13 2.42 15.58 15.94
C LEU A 13 2.36 15.64 17.47
N PRO A 14 2.11 14.50 18.15
CA PRO A 14 2.28 14.40 19.60
C PRO A 14 3.70 14.78 20.03
N ALA A 15 3.86 15.32 21.24
CA ALA A 15 5.17 15.69 21.77
C ALA A 15 6.18 14.53 21.68
N VAL A 16 5.74 13.32 22.04
CA VAL A 16 6.55 12.10 22.05
C VAL A 16 7.06 11.70 20.66
N ILE A 17 6.34 12.07 19.59
CA ILE A 17 6.74 11.82 18.20
C ILE A 17 7.60 12.96 17.66
N LYS A 18 7.44 14.20 18.17
CA LYS A 18 8.26 15.35 17.76
C LYS A 18 9.74 15.15 18.07
N ASP A 19 10.04 14.38 19.11
CA ASP A 19 11.40 14.06 19.54
C ASP A 19 12.09 12.97 18.70
N LEU A 20 11.34 12.30 17.81
CA LEU A 20 11.89 11.26 16.93
C LEU A 20 12.60 11.84 15.69
N PRO A 21 13.55 11.09 15.10
CA PRO A 21 14.15 11.39 13.80
C PRO A 21 13.11 11.71 12.72
N GLU A 22 13.47 12.59 11.78
CA GLU A 22 12.57 13.09 10.72
C GLU A 22 11.88 11.96 9.93
N LYS A 23 12.64 10.92 9.57
CA LYS A 23 12.09 9.74 8.88
C LYS A 23 11.06 8.98 9.72
N GLU A 24 11.25 8.88 11.03
CA GLU A 24 10.31 8.19 11.93
C GLU A 24 9.05 9.02 12.16
N ARG A 25 9.16 10.36 12.13
CA ARG A 25 8.00 11.27 12.10
C ARG A 25 7.18 11.09 10.82
N ASP A 26 7.83 10.93 9.68
CA ASP A 26 7.15 10.63 8.41
C ASP A 26 6.47 9.25 8.44
N VAL A 27 7.13 8.24 9.00
CA VAL A 27 6.54 6.89 9.23
C VAL A 27 5.28 7.01 10.08
N PHE A 28 5.31 7.77 11.18
CA PHE A 28 4.13 7.99 12.02
C PHE A 28 2.95 8.62 11.26
N ILE A 29 3.21 9.66 10.45
CA ILE A 29 2.17 10.31 9.64
C ILE A 29 1.56 9.29 8.66
N MET A 30 2.38 8.47 8.00
CA MET A 30 1.91 7.45 7.06
C MET A 30 1.12 6.33 7.76
N LEU A 31 1.55 5.89 8.95
CA LEU A 31 0.82 4.92 9.77
C LEU A 31 -0.56 5.46 10.18
N ARG A 32 -0.64 6.72 10.60
CA ARG A 32 -1.90 7.38 10.92
C ARG A 32 -2.84 7.49 9.70
N MET A 33 -2.29 7.57 8.50
CA MET A 33 -3.03 7.53 7.24
C MET A 33 -3.38 6.10 6.78
N ARG A 34 -3.17 5.08 7.62
CA ARG A 34 -3.43 3.65 7.33
C ARG A 34 -2.64 3.13 6.12
N ARG A 35 -1.43 3.65 5.89
CA ARG A 35 -0.55 3.15 4.82
C ARG A 35 0.21 1.92 5.28
N SER A 36 0.36 0.95 4.38
CA SER A 36 1.08 -0.30 4.65
C SER A 36 2.59 -0.07 4.77
N GLU A 37 3.28 -0.96 5.47
CA GLU A 37 4.75 -0.92 5.60
C GLU A 37 5.44 -0.92 4.22
N SER A 38 4.92 -1.70 3.27
CA SER A 38 5.42 -1.75 1.89
C SER A 38 5.34 -0.40 1.19
N PHE A 39 4.23 0.33 1.39
CA PHE A 39 4.06 1.68 0.86
C PHE A 39 5.05 2.67 1.49
N ILE A 40 5.25 2.57 2.81
CA ILE A 40 6.17 3.42 3.56
C ILE A 40 7.63 3.19 3.10
N ALA A 41 8.03 1.93 2.94
CA ALA A 41 9.36 1.55 2.46
C ALA A 41 9.67 2.15 1.09
N LEU A 42 8.73 1.99 0.15
CA LEU A 42 8.84 2.51 -1.20
C LEU A 42 8.85 4.04 -1.22
N ARG A 43 8.05 4.68 -0.36
CA ARG A 43 7.94 6.14 -0.29
C ARG A 43 9.17 6.81 0.30
N LEU A 44 9.80 6.17 1.29
CA LEU A 44 11.01 6.66 1.96
C LEU A 44 12.31 6.20 1.29
N GLY A 45 12.22 5.31 0.30
CA GLY A 45 13.38 4.75 -0.42
C GLY A 45 14.28 3.91 0.48
N ILE A 46 13.69 3.22 1.47
CA ILE A 46 14.40 2.37 2.45
C ILE A 46 13.94 0.93 2.33
N SER A 47 14.71 -0.01 2.90
CA SER A 47 14.33 -1.42 2.85
C SER A 47 13.12 -1.71 3.74
N LEU A 48 12.41 -2.79 3.45
CA LEU A 48 11.25 -3.22 4.22
C LEU A 48 11.64 -3.60 5.66
N GLY A 49 12.83 -4.19 5.85
CA GLY A 49 13.41 -4.44 7.17
C GLY A 49 13.65 -3.16 7.98
N GLN A 50 14.26 -2.14 7.36
CA GLN A 50 14.45 -0.83 8.00
C GLN A 50 13.13 -0.14 8.31
N THR A 51 12.13 -0.31 7.44
CA THR A 51 10.79 0.23 7.65
C THR A 51 10.14 -0.41 8.86
N ARG A 52 10.22 -1.74 9.00
CA ARG A 52 9.72 -2.46 10.19
C ARG A 52 10.41 -2.01 11.48
N GLU A 53 11.73 -1.83 11.46
CA GLU A 53 12.45 -1.30 12.61
C GLU A 53 11.99 0.12 12.99
N MET A 54 11.69 0.97 12.01
CA MET A 54 11.17 2.32 12.25
C MET A 54 9.72 2.30 12.74
N VAL A 55 8.89 1.44 12.18
CA VAL A 55 7.50 1.23 12.64
C VAL A 55 7.50 0.71 14.08
N GLY A 56 8.35 -0.27 14.40
CA GLY A 56 8.51 -0.81 15.74
C GLY A 56 8.95 0.25 16.75
N ARG A 57 9.92 1.11 16.40
CA ARG A 57 10.33 2.24 17.24
C ARG A 57 9.21 3.25 17.49
N VAL A 58 8.46 3.60 16.45
CA VAL A 58 7.30 4.50 16.56
C VAL A 58 6.22 3.87 17.45
N GLN A 59 5.90 2.59 17.26
CA GLN A 59 4.94 1.85 18.08
C GLN A 59 5.39 1.76 19.54
N GLU A 60 6.64 1.40 19.80
CA GLU A 60 7.19 1.32 21.17
C GLU A 60 7.12 2.67 21.88
N THR A 61 7.41 3.76 21.16
CA THR A 61 7.33 5.14 21.67
C THR A 61 5.89 5.53 22.00
N LEU A 62 4.92 5.12 21.18
CA LEU A 62 3.49 5.35 21.42
C LEU A 62 2.94 4.47 22.54
N ILE A 63 3.40 3.22 22.68
CA ILE A 63 3.04 2.32 23.78
C ILE A 63 3.52 2.89 25.11
N LYS A 64 4.80 3.30 25.19
CA LYS A 64 5.38 3.90 26.41
C LYS A 64 4.65 5.18 26.84
N SER A 65 4.05 5.89 25.89
CA SER A 65 3.28 7.11 26.16
C SER A 65 1.77 6.90 26.26
N GLY A 66 1.29 5.65 26.11
CA GLY A 66 -0.14 5.33 26.18
C GLY A 66 -0.97 5.90 25.01
N ALA A 67 -0.32 6.28 23.91
CA ALA A 67 -0.93 6.94 22.76
C ALA A 67 -0.96 6.05 21.49
N LEU A 68 -1.03 4.73 21.68
CA LEU A 68 -1.08 3.75 20.58
C LEU A 68 -2.35 3.87 19.73
N ASP A 69 -3.43 4.37 20.35
CA ASP A 69 -4.71 4.71 19.74
C ASP A 69 -4.58 5.72 18.58
N LEU A 70 -3.46 6.45 18.50
CA LEU A 70 -3.20 7.38 17.40
C LEU A 70 -2.87 6.71 16.07
N ILE A 71 -2.45 5.44 16.09
CA ILE A 71 -2.07 4.68 14.90
C ILE A 71 -2.85 3.36 14.74
N GLN A 72 -3.50 2.87 15.81
CA GLN A 72 -4.32 1.68 15.78
C GLN A 72 -5.71 1.96 16.37
N ASP A 73 -6.74 1.36 15.78
CA ASP A 73 -8.09 1.44 16.33
C ASP A 73 -8.14 0.72 17.70
N PRO A 74 -8.75 1.32 18.74
CA PRO A 74 -8.84 0.68 20.05
C PRO A 74 -9.70 -0.58 19.97
N VAL A 75 -9.15 -1.70 20.42
CA VAL A 75 -9.89 -2.95 20.58
C VAL A 75 -10.59 -2.92 21.94
N PHE A 76 -11.92 -2.86 21.93
CA PHE A 76 -12.72 -2.91 23.15
C PHE A 76 -12.96 -4.37 23.57
N TYR A 77 -12.45 -4.74 24.74
CA TYR A 77 -12.77 -6.02 25.38
C TYR A 77 -13.91 -5.82 26.39
N GLN A 78 -14.96 -6.65 26.31
CA GLN A 78 -16.00 -6.69 27.33
C GLN A 78 -15.44 -7.38 28.58
N LEU A 79 -15.45 -6.69 29.72
CA LEU A 79 -14.93 -7.19 31.00
C LEU A 79 -15.78 -8.33 31.61
N ASP A 80 -16.99 -8.57 31.07
CA ASP A 80 -18.01 -9.44 31.65
C ASP A 80 -18.08 -10.85 31.01
N HIS A 81 -16.98 -11.38 30.48
CA HIS A 81 -16.96 -12.79 30.12
C HIS A 81 -16.64 -13.64 31.36
N PRO A 82 -17.56 -14.54 31.80
CA PRO A 82 -17.27 -15.41 32.94
C PRO A 82 -16.09 -16.30 32.56
N ARG A 83 -14.98 -16.14 33.31
CA ARG A 83 -13.84 -17.04 33.24
C ARG A 83 -14.35 -18.46 33.47
N ILE A 84 -14.22 -19.31 32.45
CA ILE A 84 -14.40 -20.75 32.65
C ILE A 84 -13.18 -21.19 33.46
N ASP A 85 -13.45 -21.57 34.70
CA ASP A 85 -12.53 -21.64 35.82
C ASP A 85 -11.65 -22.91 35.78
N ASN A 86 -10.95 -23.18 34.67
CA ASN A 86 -10.26 -24.46 34.51
C ASN A 86 -8.87 -24.45 33.86
N GLU A 87 -8.17 -23.32 33.77
CA GLU A 87 -6.72 -23.36 33.55
C GLU A 87 -6.01 -22.31 34.42
N LEU A 88 -5.32 -22.81 35.46
CA LEU A 88 -4.17 -22.12 36.04
C LEU A 88 -3.12 -21.98 34.94
N ASP A 89 -3.17 -20.89 34.19
CA ASP A 89 -1.98 -20.37 33.56
C ASP A 89 -2.04 -18.84 33.63
N SER A 90 -1.28 -18.30 34.57
CA SER A 90 -0.94 -16.89 34.67
C SER A 90 -0.07 -16.49 33.47
N ARG A 91 -0.63 -16.56 32.27
CA ARG A 91 -0.06 -15.90 31.11
C ARG A 91 -0.64 -14.49 31.04
N PRO A 92 0.19 -13.44 30.90
CA PRO A 92 -0.34 -12.14 30.52
C PRO A 92 -1.23 -12.30 29.29
N LEU A 93 -2.22 -11.43 29.11
CA LEU A 93 -2.99 -11.36 27.86
C LEU A 93 -2.00 -11.22 26.71
N GLU A 94 -1.64 -12.33 26.08
CA GLU A 94 -0.90 -12.36 24.83
C GLU A 94 -1.91 -11.92 23.78
N LEU A 95 -1.92 -10.61 23.51
CA LEU A 95 -2.54 -10.09 22.30
C LEU A 95 -1.96 -10.94 21.15
N PRO A 96 -2.79 -11.60 20.32
CA PRO A 96 -2.28 -12.32 19.17
C PRO A 96 -1.57 -11.29 18.30
N SER A 97 -0.25 -11.25 18.37
CA SER A 97 0.55 -10.52 17.41
C SER A 97 0.18 -11.12 16.07
N HIS A 98 -0.40 -10.32 15.18
CA HIS A 98 -0.64 -10.71 13.80
C HIS A 98 0.72 -10.76 13.07
N GLU A 99 1.68 -11.49 13.64
CA GLU A 99 2.96 -11.79 13.05
C GLU A 99 2.69 -12.89 12.02
N MET A 100 2.41 -12.42 10.80
CA MET A 100 2.37 -13.26 9.61
C MET A 100 3.63 -14.13 9.58
N ASP A 101 3.47 -15.43 9.32
CA ASP A 101 4.56 -16.40 9.37
C ASP A 101 5.72 -15.96 8.44
N VAL A 102 6.95 -16.31 8.82
CA VAL A 102 8.15 -15.97 8.06
C VAL A 102 8.09 -16.59 6.65
N ALA A 103 7.48 -17.77 6.50
CA ALA A 103 7.24 -18.39 5.21
C ALA A 103 6.29 -17.56 4.34
N ASP A 104 5.12 -17.18 4.88
CA ASP A 104 4.14 -16.34 4.19
C ASP A 104 4.71 -14.98 3.79
N ARG A 105 5.56 -14.39 4.65
CA ARG A 105 6.29 -13.14 4.37
C ARG A 105 7.20 -13.29 3.16
N LEU A 106 7.97 -14.38 3.10
CA LEU A 106 8.90 -14.62 2.00
C LEU A 106 8.16 -14.86 0.68
N GLU A 107 7.00 -15.52 0.72
CA GLU A 107 6.15 -15.71 -0.45
C GLU A 107 5.56 -14.39 -0.96
N LEU A 108 5.08 -13.54 -0.06
CA LEU A 108 4.58 -12.21 -0.42
C LEU A 108 5.68 -11.32 -1.01
N GLU A 109 6.89 -11.33 -0.45
CA GLU A 109 8.03 -10.58 -1.01
C GLU A 109 8.38 -11.06 -2.43
N ARG A 110 8.36 -12.38 -2.66
CA ARG A 110 8.56 -12.95 -4.01
C ARG A 110 7.45 -12.52 -4.97
N PHE A 111 6.20 -12.54 -4.52
CA PHE A 111 5.07 -12.09 -5.32
C PHE A 111 5.18 -10.61 -5.70
N TYR A 112 5.46 -9.73 -4.73
CA TYR A 112 5.62 -8.30 -4.99
C TYR A 112 6.82 -7.99 -5.88
N GLY A 113 7.95 -8.68 -5.69
CA GLY A 113 9.10 -8.56 -6.58
C GLY A 113 8.77 -8.99 -8.02
N ALA A 114 8.00 -10.07 -8.19
CA ALA A 114 7.53 -10.50 -9.50
C ALA A 114 6.55 -9.50 -10.12
N LEU A 115 5.65 -8.92 -9.32
CA LEU A 115 4.71 -7.90 -9.76
C LEU A 115 5.42 -6.63 -10.22
N GLU A 116 6.39 -6.12 -9.46
CA GLU A 116 7.18 -4.95 -9.81
C GLU A 116 7.94 -5.17 -11.13
N LYS A 117 8.60 -6.32 -11.26
CA LYS A 117 9.28 -6.71 -12.50
C LYS A 117 8.32 -6.77 -13.69
N SER A 118 7.11 -7.29 -13.47
CA SER A 118 6.06 -7.41 -14.48
C SER A 118 5.53 -6.05 -14.93
N ILE A 119 5.33 -5.13 -13.98
CA ILE A 119 4.96 -3.74 -14.26
C ILE A 119 6.08 -3.06 -15.04
N GLY A 120 7.35 -3.30 -14.70
CA GLY A 120 8.52 -2.81 -15.43
C GLY A 120 8.56 -3.22 -16.90
N GLN A 121 8.00 -4.39 -17.25
CA GLN A 121 7.90 -4.90 -18.62
C GLN A 121 6.75 -4.27 -19.43
N LEU A 122 5.80 -3.59 -18.78
CA LEU A 122 4.77 -2.83 -19.47
C LEU A 122 5.35 -1.57 -20.15
N SER A 123 4.72 -1.19 -21.27
CA SER A 123 5.05 0.05 -21.96
C SER A 123 4.94 1.26 -21.02
N LYS A 124 5.77 2.30 -21.25
CA LYS A 124 5.74 3.52 -20.44
C LYS A 124 4.35 4.18 -20.40
N ARG A 125 3.58 4.06 -21.50
CA ARG A 125 2.20 4.56 -21.58
C ARG A 125 1.25 3.73 -20.70
N SER A 126 1.34 2.41 -20.76
CA SER A 126 0.53 1.49 -19.96
C SER A 126 0.77 1.68 -18.46
N ARG A 127 2.04 1.75 -18.04
CA ARG A 127 2.40 2.06 -16.64
C ARG A 127 1.84 3.38 -16.17
N ARG A 128 1.96 4.43 -16.98
CA ARG A 128 1.44 5.75 -16.64
C ARG A 128 -0.08 5.72 -16.47
N LEU A 129 -0.81 5.02 -17.34
CA LEU A 129 -2.26 4.91 -17.23
C LEU A 129 -2.68 4.17 -15.95
N LEU A 130 -2.03 3.06 -15.63
CA LEU A 130 -2.28 2.30 -14.39
C LEU A 130 -1.96 3.16 -13.16
N SER A 131 -0.83 3.86 -13.14
CA SER A 131 -0.45 4.76 -12.04
C SER A 131 -1.43 5.92 -11.86
N LEU A 132 -1.93 6.53 -12.95
CA LEU A 132 -2.95 7.58 -12.82
C LEU A 132 -4.25 7.05 -12.19
N TRP A 133 -4.61 5.80 -12.46
CA TRP A 133 -5.80 5.18 -11.91
C TRP A 133 -5.60 4.69 -10.47
N TYR A 134 -4.59 3.86 -10.20
CA TYR A 134 -4.38 3.18 -8.92
C TYR A 134 -3.53 3.99 -7.92
N ASN A 135 -2.52 4.74 -8.37
CA ASN A 135 -1.67 5.54 -7.47
C ASN A 135 -2.25 6.92 -7.19
N LYS A 136 -2.85 7.54 -8.21
CA LYS A 136 -3.41 8.90 -8.13
C LYS A 136 -4.93 8.93 -7.93
N GLU A 137 -5.58 7.77 -7.93
CA GLU A 137 -7.02 7.62 -7.71
C GLU A 137 -7.85 8.52 -8.64
N MET A 138 -7.34 8.83 -9.84
CA MET A 138 -8.01 9.73 -10.77
C MET A 138 -9.17 9.00 -11.46
N THR A 139 -10.29 9.68 -11.58
CA THR A 139 -11.44 9.20 -12.36
C THR A 139 -11.10 9.16 -13.85
N ALA A 140 -11.82 8.34 -14.62
CA ALA A 140 -11.60 8.23 -16.06
C ALA A 140 -11.80 9.58 -16.79
N LYS A 141 -12.67 10.45 -16.28
CA LYS A 141 -12.85 11.82 -16.81
C LYS A 141 -11.63 12.69 -16.57
N GLU A 142 -11.04 12.63 -15.36
CA GLU A 142 -9.85 13.40 -15.03
C GLU A 142 -8.63 12.92 -15.81
N ILE A 143 -8.49 11.60 -15.97
CA ILE A 143 -7.46 11.01 -16.81
C ILE A 143 -7.63 11.49 -18.25
N LEU A 144 -8.85 11.47 -18.81
CA LEU A 144 -9.10 11.97 -20.16
C LEU A 144 -8.66 13.42 -20.32
N ASN A 145 -9.05 14.27 -19.36
CA ASN A 145 -8.71 15.68 -19.36
C ASN A 145 -7.19 15.89 -19.22
N PHE A 146 -6.51 15.06 -18.42
CA PHE A 146 -5.07 15.09 -18.27
C PHE A 146 -4.34 14.76 -19.58
N TYR A 147 -4.75 13.68 -20.26
CA TYR A 147 -4.18 13.32 -21.57
C TYR A 147 -4.49 14.36 -22.64
N LYS A 148 -5.70 14.95 -22.64
CA LYS A 148 -6.07 16.06 -23.53
C LYS A 148 -5.20 17.31 -23.33
N LYS A 149 -4.95 17.70 -22.07
CA LYS A 149 -4.10 18.86 -21.75
C LYS A 149 -2.66 18.70 -22.23
N LEU A 150 -2.16 17.47 -22.27
CA LEU A 150 -0.80 17.16 -22.68
C LEU A 150 -0.67 16.77 -24.16
N ASP A 151 -1.78 16.70 -24.89
CA ASP A 151 -1.88 16.19 -26.27
C ASP A 151 -1.22 14.80 -26.45
N ILE A 152 -1.38 13.93 -25.44
CA ILE A 152 -0.82 12.58 -25.44
C ILE A 152 -1.92 11.57 -25.78
N LEU A 153 -1.62 10.66 -26.71
CA LEU A 153 -2.52 9.56 -27.08
C LEU A 153 -2.64 8.52 -25.97
N VAL A 154 -3.88 8.15 -25.62
CA VAL A 154 -4.18 7.05 -24.68
C VAL A 154 -3.99 5.68 -25.35
N LYS A 155 -4.34 5.58 -26.64
CA LYS A 155 -4.24 4.36 -27.45
C LYS A 155 -3.58 4.70 -28.80
N GLU A 156 -2.77 3.78 -29.30
CA GLU A 156 -2.18 3.92 -30.64
C GLU A 156 -3.26 3.93 -31.72
N GLY A 157 -3.13 4.85 -32.68
CA GLY A 157 -4.04 4.97 -33.82
C GLY A 157 -5.33 5.74 -33.57
N LYS A 158 -5.62 6.21 -32.34
CA LYS A 158 -6.79 7.05 -32.05
C LYS A 158 -6.39 8.42 -31.51
N PRO A 159 -6.66 9.52 -32.24
CA PRO A 159 -6.36 10.88 -31.77
C PRO A 159 -7.02 11.20 -30.43
N ILE A 160 -6.35 12.00 -29.58
CA ILE A 160 -6.87 12.35 -28.25
C ILE A 160 -8.18 13.14 -28.31
N GLY A 161 -8.38 13.93 -29.38
CA GLY A 161 -9.62 14.65 -29.65
C GLY A 161 -10.85 13.76 -29.87
N GLN A 162 -10.64 12.51 -30.29
CA GLN A 162 -11.70 11.51 -30.52
C GLN A 162 -11.78 10.47 -29.39
N THR A 163 -10.91 10.58 -28.38
CA THR A 163 -10.87 9.64 -27.26
C THR A 163 -11.98 9.95 -26.27
N THR A 164 -12.69 8.92 -25.86
CA THR A 164 -13.82 8.97 -24.92
C THR A 164 -13.44 8.34 -23.59
N VAL A 165 -14.31 8.51 -22.60
CA VAL A 165 -14.17 7.87 -21.29
C VAL A 165 -14.17 6.34 -21.40
N GLN A 166 -14.97 5.78 -22.32
CA GLN A 166 -15.01 4.33 -22.55
C GLN A 166 -13.68 3.79 -23.08
N ASP A 167 -12.96 4.55 -23.89
CA ASP A 167 -11.65 4.16 -24.38
C ASP A 167 -10.61 4.04 -23.26
N ILE A 168 -10.74 4.85 -22.20
CA ILE A 168 -9.88 4.77 -21.01
C ILE A 168 -10.14 3.48 -20.25
N PHE A 169 -11.41 3.15 -19.99
CA PHE A 169 -11.77 1.88 -19.36
C PHE A 169 -11.27 0.69 -20.19
N TYR A 170 -11.46 0.73 -21.50
CA TYR A 170 -10.95 -0.31 -22.39
C TYR A 170 -9.42 -0.43 -22.33
N ALA A 171 -8.69 0.70 -22.32
CA ALA A 171 -7.25 0.71 -22.21
C ALA A 171 -6.74 0.19 -20.86
N LEU A 172 -7.44 0.51 -19.76
CA LEU A 172 -7.17 -0.03 -18.43
C LEU A 172 -7.35 -1.55 -18.41
N GLU A 173 -8.50 -2.05 -18.88
CA GLU A 173 -8.77 -3.49 -18.95
C GLU A 173 -7.74 -4.24 -19.79
N LYS A 174 -7.36 -3.68 -20.95
CA LYS A 174 -6.32 -4.25 -21.79
C LYS A 174 -4.97 -4.29 -21.08
N ASN A 175 -4.59 -3.22 -20.37
CA ASN A 175 -3.33 -3.18 -19.61
C ASN A 175 -3.33 -4.17 -18.44
N ILE A 176 -4.46 -4.35 -17.75
CA ILE A 176 -4.61 -5.34 -16.67
C ILE A 176 -4.49 -6.76 -17.22
N GLN A 177 -5.11 -7.05 -18.36
CA GLN A 177 -4.95 -8.36 -19.01
C GLN A 177 -3.51 -8.63 -19.41
N ASN A 178 -2.84 -7.65 -20.03
CA ASN A 178 -1.44 -7.78 -20.39
C ASN A 178 -0.55 -7.96 -19.15
N LEU A 179 -0.81 -7.22 -18.08
CA LEU A 179 -0.08 -7.36 -16.82
C LEU A 179 -0.27 -8.76 -16.24
N LEU A 180 -1.50 -9.29 -16.25
CA LEU A 180 -1.81 -10.63 -15.75
C LEU A 180 -1.02 -11.71 -16.49
N GLU A 181 -0.93 -11.64 -17.82
CA GLU A 181 -0.15 -12.58 -18.63
C GLU A 181 1.34 -12.51 -18.29
N ILE A 182 1.87 -11.30 -18.10
CA ILE A 182 3.27 -11.08 -17.73
C ILE A 182 3.55 -11.62 -16.32
N VAL A 183 2.69 -11.32 -15.36
CA VAL A 183 2.80 -11.77 -13.96
C VAL A 183 2.79 -13.29 -13.89
N ARG A 184 1.86 -13.95 -14.59
CA ARG A 184 1.81 -15.42 -14.70
C ARG A 184 3.09 -15.99 -15.30
N THR A 185 3.62 -15.36 -16.33
CA THR A 185 4.89 -15.77 -16.95
C THR A 185 6.08 -15.65 -16.00
N ASN A 186 6.11 -14.60 -15.18
CA ASN A 186 7.20 -14.31 -14.26
C ASN A 186 7.11 -15.12 -12.96
N LEU A 187 5.91 -15.53 -12.52
CA LEU A 187 5.73 -16.28 -11.28
C LEU A 187 6.03 -17.78 -11.39
N LYS A 188 5.95 -18.41 -12.58
CA LYS A 188 6.25 -19.84 -12.83
C LYS A 188 5.97 -20.76 -11.62
N GLN A 189 4.79 -20.63 -11.01
CA GLN A 189 4.38 -21.46 -9.88
C GLN A 189 3.06 -22.12 -10.25
N ASP A 190 3.10 -23.44 -10.40
CA ASP A 190 1.93 -24.29 -10.45
C ASP A 190 1.20 -24.14 -9.12
N GLY A 191 0.07 -23.41 -9.10
CA GLY A 191 -0.83 -23.38 -7.94
C GLY A 191 -1.51 -22.04 -7.64
N ILE A 192 -0.94 -20.90 -8.01
CA ILE A 192 -1.58 -19.59 -7.77
C ILE A 192 -2.37 -19.17 -9.01
N GLU A 193 -3.67 -19.43 -9.01
CA GLU A 193 -4.59 -18.89 -10.00
C GLU A 193 -4.84 -17.39 -9.73
N LEU A 194 -3.87 -16.55 -10.09
CA LEU A 194 -4.08 -15.11 -10.06
C LEU A 194 -5.19 -14.76 -11.07
N THR A 195 -6.32 -14.27 -10.59
CA THR A 195 -7.46 -13.85 -11.41
C THR A 195 -7.41 -12.34 -11.66
N ARG A 196 -8.10 -11.85 -12.70
CA ARG A 196 -8.20 -10.40 -12.95
C ARG A 196 -8.77 -9.63 -11.77
N PRO A 197 -9.85 -10.08 -11.09
CA PRO A 197 -10.37 -9.38 -9.92
C PRO A 197 -9.35 -9.28 -8.79
N ALA A 198 -8.66 -10.39 -8.49
CA ALA A 198 -7.61 -10.40 -7.46
C ALA A 198 -6.48 -9.41 -7.78
N LEU A 199 -6.03 -9.35 -9.03
CA LEU A 199 -5.01 -8.38 -9.45
C LEU A 199 -5.50 -6.93 -9.31
N LYS A 200 -6.78 -6.64 -9.61
CA LYS A 200 -7.36 -5.31 -9.39
C LYS A 200 -7.35 -4.93 -7.92
N THR A 201 -7.83 -5.82 -7.04
CA THR A 201 -7.85 -5.58 -5.59
C THR A 201 -6.45 -5.32 -5.07
N ILE A 202 -5.46 -6.11 -5.49
CA ILE A 202 -4.06 -5.91 -5.12
C ILE A 202 -3.56 -4.53 -5.59
N LEU A 203 -3.85 -4.14 -6.84
CA LEU A 203 -3.44 -2.81 -7.36
C LEU A 203 -4.15 -1.65 -6.64
N GLU A 204 -5.42 -1.82 -6.25
CA GLU A 204 -6.18 -0.83 -5.46
C GLU A 204 -5.59 -0.67 -4.06
N GLU A 205 -5.23 -1.76 -3.39
CA GLU A 205 -4.65 -1.72 -2.04
C GLU A 205 -3.20 -1.23 -2.02
N THR A 206 -2.43 -1.55 -3.06
CA THR A 206 -0.99 -1.25 -3.12
C THR A 206 -0.66 0.06 -3.81
N GLY A 207 -1.56 0.58 -4.65
CA GLY A 207 -1.39 1.85 -5.36
C GLY A 207 -0.22 1.86 -6.35
N VAL A 208 0.16 0.69 -6.86
CA VAL A 208 1.29 0.50 -7.80
C VAL A 208 0.94 0.99 -9.20
#